data_AF-A0A379G2X1-F1
#
_entry.id   AF-A0A379G2X1-F1
#
_cell.length_a   1.000
_cell.length_b   1.000
_cell.length_c   1.000
_cell.angle_alpha   90.00
_cell.angle_beta   90.00
_cell.angle_gamma   90.00
#
_symmetry.space_group_name_H-M   'P 1'
#
loop_
_entity.id
_entity.type
_entity.pdbx_description
1 polymer ?
#
loop_
_entity_poly.entity_id
_entity_poly.type
_entity_poly.pdbx_seq_one_letter_code
_entity_poly.pdbx_strand_id
1 'polypeptide(L)'
;MSHLMDKNRGEVIIIFTESWRYLVIGSLLALIGQFSLFFGFNAQRWSLFIGTGLFTISQYYIYRLWLDNHFFKLIYRQGNTDAFDDASKVLFPKKSNHKSMDERWIGTRNLFNRACYLVLTLWIWLLLSIVFS
;
A
#
# COMPACT_ATOMS: atom_id res chain seq x y z
N MET A 1 -25.75 9.24 10.85
CA MET A 1 -24.35 9.39 11.28
C MET A 1 -23.66 8.05 11.06
N SER A 2 -22.72 7.94 10.11
CA SER A 2 -22.10 6.65 9.85
C SER A 2 -21.30 6.23 11.07
N HIS A 3 -21.44 4.97 11.46
CA HIS A 3 -20.75 4.37 12.60
C HIS A 3 -19.22 4.41 12.50
N LEU A 4 -18.66 4.83 11.36
CA LEU A 4 -17.23 5.01 11.10
C LEU A 4 -16.71 6.43 11.36
N MET A 5 -17.58 7.43 11.53
CA MET A 5 -17.16 8.79 11.94
C MET A 5 -16.84 8.88 13.45
N ASP A 6 -17.14 7.82 14.21
CA ASP A 6 -16.76 7.73 15.62
C ASP A 6 -15.23 7.71 15.75
N LYS A 7 -14.70 8.65 16.53
CA LYS A 7 -13.27 8.93 16.67
C LYS A 7 -12.47 7.69 17.10
N ASN A 8 -13.05 6.88 17.99
CA ASN A 8 -12.43 5.64 18.48
C ASN A 8 -12.28 4.58 17.38
N ARG A 9 -13.21 4.53 16.42
CA ARG A 9 -13.16 3.58 15.29
C ARG A 9 -12.26 4.09 14.16
N GLY A 10 -12.16 5.41 14.00
CA GLY A 10 -11.23 6.06 13.10
C GLY A 10 -9.76 5.84 13.45
N GLU A 11 -9.42 5.83 14.75
CA GLU A 11 -8.07 5.51 15.20
C GLU A 11 -7.65 4.09 14.82
N VAL A 12 -8.53 3.09 14.93
CA VAL A 12 -8.26 1.71 14.50
C VAL A 12 -7.96 1.64 12.99
N ILE A 13 -8.72 2.39 12.18
CA ILE A 13 -8.50 2.48 10.73
C ILE A 13 -7.12 3.11 10.44
N ILE A 14 -6.78 4.20 11.13
CA ILE A 14 -5.49 4.87 10.97
C ILE A 14 -4.33 3.93 11.35
N ILE A 15 -4.42 3.26 12.49
CA ILE A 15 -3.41 2.29 12.95
C ILE A 15 -3.26 1.14 11.96
N PHE A 16 -4.38 0.58 11.47
CA PHE A 16 -4.34 -0.48 10.48
C PHE A 16 -3.64 -0.02 9.20
N THR A 17 -3.96 1.19 8.74
CA THR A 17 -3.37 1.75 7.52
C THR A 17 -1.89 2.10 7.73
N GLU A 18 -1.45 2.49 8.93
CA GLU A 18 -0.03 2.69 9.29
C GLU A 18 0.85 1.46 9.10
N SER A 19 0.25 0.27 8.99
CA SER A 19 0.95 -0.97 8.65
C SER A 19 1.66 -0.92 7.28
N TRP A 20 1.38 0.09 6.45
CA TRP A 20 2.12 0.36 5.21
C TRP A 20 3.65 0.38 5.43
N ARG A 21 4.13 0.84 6.60
CA ARG A 21 5.56 0.88 6.94
C ARG A 21 6.20 -0.51 6.95
N TYR A 22 5.51 -1.50 7.51
CA TYR A 22 6.00 -2.87 7.55
C TYR A 22 6.05 -3.49 6.15
N LEU A 23 5.10 -3.13 5.28
CA LEU A 23 5.12 -3.57 3.87
C LEU A 23 6.28 -2.93 3.08
N VAL A 24 6.63 -1.66 3.35
CA VAL A 24 7.84 -1.03 2.77
C VAL A 24 9.09 -1.78 3.21
N ILE A 25 9.24 -2.01 4.51
CA ILE A 25 10.42 -2.69 5.05
C ILE A 25 10.52 -4.12 4.49
N GLY A 26 9.40 -4.85 4.46
CA GLY A 26 9.35 -6.21 3.92
C GLY A 26 9.69 -6.28 2.43
N SER A 27 9.21 -5.32 1.62
CA SER A 27 9.54 -5.27 0.19
C SER A 27 10.99 -4.86 -0.07
N LEU A 28 11.54 -3.91 0.71
CA LEU A 28 12.95 -3.54 0.65
C LEU A 28 13.86 -4.70 1.02
N LEU A 29 13.53 -5.44 2.09
CA LEU A 29 14.33 -6.56 2.55
C LEU A 29 14.40 -7.67 1.49
N ALA A 30 13.28 -7.97 0.83
CA ALA A 30 13.25 -8.92 -0.26
C ALA A 30 14.07 -8.45 -1.48
N LEU A 31 14.04 -7.14 -1.81
CA LEU A 31 14.85 -6.58 -2.89
C LEU A 31 16.35 -6.67 -2.57
N ILE A 32 16.75 -6.30 -1.35
CA ILE A 32 18.14 -6.45 -0.88
C ILE A 32 18.58 -7.92 -0.98
N GLY A 33 17.71 -8.86 -0.59
CA GLY A 33 17.95 -10.29 -0.75
C GLY A 33 18.24 -10.71 -2.19
N GLN A 34 17.49 -10.18 -3.16
CA GLN A 34 17.71 -10.47 -4.57
C GLN A 34 19.04 -9.90 -5.10
N PHE A 35 19.39 -8.67 -4.69
CA PHE A 35 20.70 -8.10 -5.03
C PHE A 35 21.83 -8.92 -4.43
N SER A 36 21.71 -9.36 -3.17
CA SER A 36 22.69 -10.22 -2.52
C SER A 36 22.88 -11.56 -3.26
N LEU A 37 21.80 -12.18 -3.74
CA LEU A 37 21.89 -13.40 -4.56
C LEU A 37 22.56 -13.15 -5.92
N PHE A 38 22.25 -12.02 -6.55
CA PHE A 38 22.87 -11.67 -7.83
C PHE A 38 24.37 -11.44 -7.71
N PHE A 39 24.83 -10.69 -6.71
CA PHE A 39 26.25 -10.43 -6.51
C PHE A 39 27.01 -11.63 -5.91
N GLY A 40 26.36 -12.41 -5.04
CA GLY A 40 27.01 -13.52 -4.32
C GLY A 40 27.05 -14.84 -5.09
N PHE A 41 25.95 -15.23 -5.73
CA PHE A 41 25.78 -16.54 -6.36
C PHE A 41 25.66 -16.47 -7.88
N ASN A 42 25.87 -15.29 -8.47
CA ASN A 42 25.77 -15.05 -9.91
C ASN A 42 24.40 -15.48 -10.47
N ALA A 43 23.34 -15.20 -9.69
CA ALA A 43 21.96 -15.54 -10.03
C ALA A 43 21.57 -14.98 -11.41
N GLN A 44 20.65 -15.66 -12.10
CA GLN A 44 20.23 -15.28 -13.45
C GLN A 44 19.67 -13.85 -13.50
N ARG A 45 20.16 -13.04 -14.45
CA ARG A 45 19.73 -11.64 -14.68
C ARG A 45 18.21 -11.49 -14.81
N TRP A 46 17.54 -12.49 -15.38
CA TRP A 46 16.07 -12.53 -15.52
C TRP A 46 15.33 -12.53 -14.19
N SER A 47 15.86 -13.21 -13.16
CA SER A 47 15.24 -13.23 -11.84
C SER A 47 15.24 -11.84 -11.19
N LEU A 48 16.38 -11.13 -11.30
CA LEU A 48 16.51 -9.76 -10.78
C LEU A 48 15.54 -8.79 -11.49
N PHE A 49 15.36 -8.96 -12.80
CA PHE A 49 14.44 -8.12 -13.58
C PHE A 49 12.99 -8.33 -13.13
N ILE A 50 12.55 -9.58 -12.97
CA ILE A 50 11.20 -9.92 -12.50
C ILE A 50 10.97 -9.37 -11.09
N GLY A 51 11.94 -9.58 -10.20
CA GLY A 51 11.84 -9.11 -8.83
C GLY A 51 11.85 -7.58 -8.67
N THR A 52 12.64 -6.87 -9.48
CA THR A 52 12.62 -5.39 -9.53
C THR A 52 11.28 -4.86 -10.07
N GLY A 53 10.70 -5.54 -11.07
CA GLY A 53 9.37 -5.23 -11.58
C GLY A 53 8.28 -5.40 -10.51
N LEU A 54 8.27 -6.54 -9.83
CA LEU A 54 7.35 -6.80 -8.70
C LEU A 54 7.54 -5.80 -7.56
N PHE A 55 8.79 -5.44 -7.23
CA PHE A 55 9.09 -4.41 -6.24
C PHE A 55 8.48 -3.06 -6.64
N THR A 56 8.67 -2.64 -7.89
CA THR A 56 8.12 -1.36 -8.38
C THR A 56 6.60 -1.31 -8.27
N ILE A 57 5.92 -2.41 -8.66
CA ILE A 57 4.47 -2.54 -8.54
C ILE A 57 4.04 -2.50 -7.07
N SER A 58 4.74 -3.23 -6.19
CA SER A 58 4.45 -3.23 -4.75
C SER A 58 4.59 -1.84 -4.14
N GLN A 59 5.64 -1.09 -4.49
CA GLN A 59 5.86 0.28 -4.03
C GLN A 59 4.74 1.23 -4.46
N TYR A 60 4.21 1.09 -5.67
CA TYR A 60 3.07 1.89 -6.10
C TYR A 60 1.83 1.68 -5.21
N TYR A 61 1.51 0.44 -4.85
CA TYR A 61 0.38 0.16 -3.96
C TYR A 61 0.64 0.62 -2.52
N ILE A 62 1.87 0.48 -2.03
CA ILE A 62 2.25 0.94 -0.69
C ILE A 62 2.22 2.48 -0.61
N TYR A 63 2.70 3.18 -1.62
CA TYR A 63 2.59 4.64 -1.72
C TYR A 63 1.12 5.08 -1.69
N ARG A 64 0.27 4.40 -2.45
CA ARG A 64 -1.16 4.70 -2.47
C ARG A 64 -1.84 4.43 -1.12
N LEU A 65 -1.40 3.39 -0.40
CA LEU A 65 -1.86 3.11 0.97
C LEU A 65 -1.41 4.20 1.97
N TRP A 66 -0.18 4.71 1.82
CA TRP A 66 0.31 5.85 2.62
C TRP A 66 -0.52 7.12 2.40
N LEU A 67 -0.83 7.41 1.14
CA LEU A 67 -1.63 8.57 0.75
C LEU A 67 -3.06 8.47 1.30
N ASP A 68 -3.69 7.28 1.20
CA ASP A 68 -5.00 7.02 1.80
C ASP A 68 -4.97 7.23 3.32
N ASN A 69 -3.94 6.75 4.03
CA ASN A 69 -3.78 6.97 5.47
C ASN A 69 -3.73 8.48 5.82
N HIS A 70 -2.98 9.26 5.04
CA HIS A 70 -2.87 10.69 5.28
C HIS A 70 -4.20 11.41 5.07
N PHE A 71 -4.97 11.00 4.05
CA PHE A 71 -6.33 11.50 3.84
C PHE A 71 -7.28 11.12 4.97
N PHE A 72 -7.24 9.90 5.48
CA PHE A 72 -8.05 9.53 6.65
C PHE A 72 -7.70 10.39 7.86
N LYS A 73 -6.41 10.60 8.16
CA LYS A 73 -5.98 11.50 9.25
C LYS A 73 -6.53 12.91 9.06
N LEU A 74 -6.54 13.44 7.84
CA LEU A 74 -7.06 14.76 7.53
C LEU A 74 -8.58 14.84 7.73
N ILE A 75 -9.33 13.85 7.23
CA ILE A 75 -10.79 13.75 7.37
C ILE A 75 -11.18 13.65 8.86
N TYR A 76 -10.52 12.78 9.62
CA TYR A 76 -10.78 12.60 11.06
C TYR A 76 -10.37 13.83 11.89
N ARG A 77 -9.38 14.61 11.44
CA ARG A 77 -8.97 15.86 12.11
C ARG A 77 -9.90 17.03 11.82
N GLN A 78 -10.38 17.16 10.58
CA GLN A 78 -11.25 18.27 10.17
C GLN A 78 -12.72 18.02 10.51
N GLY A 79 -13.14 16.75 10.63
CA GLY A 79 -14.51 16.37 10.97
C GLY A 79 -15.56 16.72 9.90
N ASN A 80 -15.14 17.32 8.78
CA ASN A 80 -15.99 17.75 7.69
C ASN A 80 -15.59 17.02 6.39
N THR A 81 -16.37 16.01 6.03
CA THR A 81 -16.15 15.20 4.82
C THR A 81 -16.42 15.97 3.54
N ASP A 82 -17.28 16.99 3.58
CA ASP A 82 -17.71 17.74 2.40
C ASP A 82 -16.61 18.72 1.93
N ALA A 83 -15.95 19.39 2.87
CA ALA A 83 -14.79 20.25 2.57
C ALA A 83 -13.61 19.44 1.98
N PHE A 84 -13.44 18.20 2.43
CA PHE A 84 -12.45 17.28 1.86
C PHE A 84 -12.83 16.87 0.43
N ASP A 85 -14.11 16.57 0.18
CA ASP A 85 -14.58 16.15 -1.14
C ASP A 85 -14.47 17.29 -2.17
N ASP A 86 -14.77 18.53 -1.78
CA ASP A 86 -14.56 19.71 -2.62
C ASP A 86 -13.08 19.92 -2.97
N ALA A 87 -12.18 19.80 -1.99
CA ALA A 87 -10.74 19.86 -2.26
C ALA A 87 -10.26 18.70 -3.16
N SER A 88 -10.81 17.50 -2.95
CA SER A 88 -10.49 16.33 -3.76
C SER A 88 -10.98 16.46 -5.21
N LYS A 89 -12.10 17.17 -5.43
CA LYS A 89 -12.69 17.44 -6.74
C LYS A 89 -11.84 18.41 -7.55
N VAL A 90 -11.19 19.38 -6.90
CA VAL A 90 -10.20 20.26 -7.55
C VAL A 90 -8.98 19.48 -8.02
N LEU A 91 -8.48 18.55 -7.20
CA LEU A 91 -7.29 17.75 -7.52
C LEU A 91 -7.59 16.61 -8.51
N PHE A 92 -8.79 16.01 -8.45
CA PHE A 92 -9.17 14.83 -9.23
C PHE A 92 -10.58 14.96 -9.84
N PRO A 93 -10.77 15.82 -10.85
CA PRO A 93 -12.09 16.16 -11.40
C PRO A 93 -12.84 14.97 -12.00
N LYS A 94 -12.14 13.89 -12.39
CA LYS A 94 -12.75 12.69 -13.01
C LYS A 94 -13.21 11.62 -12.01
N LYS A 95 -12.99 11.78 -10.69
CA LYS A 95 -13.25 10.72 -9.69
C LYS A 95 -14.25 11.09 -8.58
N SER A 96 -14.82 12.29 -8.61
CA SER A 96 -15.65 12.82 -7.51
C SER A 96 -17.12 12.40 -7.62
N ASN A 97 -17.44 11.18 -7.17
CA ASN A 97 -18.75 10.95 -6.58
C ASN A 97 -18.61 11.13 -5.08
N HIS A 98 -19.65 11.67 -4.41
CA HIS A 98 -19.75 11.68 -2.95
C HIS A 98 -19.57 10.23 -2.48
N LYS A 99 -18.41 9.93 -1.88
CA LYS A 99 -18.13 8.58 -1.39
C LYS A 99 -18.33 8.56 0.11
N SER A 100 -19.22 7.68 0.55
CA SER A 100 -19.40 7.39 1.97
C SER A 100 -18.10 6.90 2.60
N MET A 101 -17.95 7.09 3.91
CA MET A 101 -16.78 6.65 4.63
C MET A 101 -16.56 5.13 4.52
N ASP A 102 -17.65 4.36 4.44
CA ASP A 102 -17.63 2.91 4.25
C ASP A 102 -17.04 2.50 2.90
N GLU A 103 -17.40 3.19 1.81
CA GLU A 103 -16.84 2.93 0.48
C GLU A 103 -15.34 3.23 0.40
N ARG A 104 -14.89 4.29 1.08
CA ARG A 104 -13.45 4.64 1.17
C ARG A 104 -12.69 3.54 1.90
N TRP A 105 -13.23 3.05 3.02
CA TRP A 105 -12.61 1.98 3.80
C TRP A 105 -12.51 0.67 3.03
N ILE A 106 -13.58 0.25 2.34
CA ILE A 106 -13.57 -0.97 1.51
C ILE A 106 -12.49 -0.85 0.42
N GLY A 107 -12.37 0.32 -0.21
CA GLY A 107 -11.33 0.61 -1.19
C GLY A 107 -9.92 0.44 -0.63
N THR A 108 -9.63 1.06 0.52
CA THR A 108 -8.32 0.98 1.17
C THR A 108 -8.01 -0.43 1.68
N ARG A 109 -8.99 -1.17 2.20
CA ARG A 109 -8.82 -2.57 2.60
C ARG A 109 -8.45 -3.47 1.41
N ASN A 110 -9.10 -3.29 0.27
CA ASN A 110 -8.75 -4.04 -0.93
C ASN A 110 -7.34 -3.68 -1.43
N LEU A 111 -6.98 -2.40 -1.35
CA LEU A 111 -5.64 -1.92 -1.68
C LEU A 111 -4.57 -2.53 -0.77
N PHE A 112 -4.83 -2.59 0.54
CA PHE A 112 -3.98 -3.24 1.53
C PHE A 112 -3.77 -4.72 1.21
N ASN A 113 -4.85 -5.46 0.95
CA ASN A 113 -4.73 -6.88 0.58
C ASN A 113 -3.88 -7.07 -0.68
N ARG A 114 -4.05 -6.22 -1.70
CA ARG A 114 -3.22 -6.26 -2.91
C ARG A 114 -1.73 -5.98 -2.61
N ALA A 115 -1.44 -5.01 -1.76
CA ALA A 115 -0.08 -4.72 -1.33
C ALA A 115 0.53 -5.92 -0.58
N CYS A 116 -0.22 -6.53 0.35
CA CYS A 116 0.20 -7.75 1.05
C CYS A 116 0.47 -8.91 0.09
N TYR A 117 -0.44 -9.19 -0.85
CA TYR A 117 -0.25 -10.25 -1.83
C TYR A 117 1.02 -10.01 -2.67
N LEU A 118 1.27 -8.77 -3.11
CA LEU A 118 2.47 -8.45 -3.88
C LEU A 118 3.75 -8.62 -3.07
N VAL A 119 3.76 -8.20 -1.80
CA VAL A 119 4.92 -8.43 -0.92
C VAL A 119 5.13 -9.93 -0.71
N LEU A 120 4.08 -10.72 -0.47
CA LEU A 120 4.18 -12.17 -0.36
C LEU A 120 4.71 -12.82 -1.65
N THR A 121 4.21 -12.40 -2.82
CA THR A 121 4.73 -12.86 -4.11
C THR A 121 6.20 -12.50 -4.30
N LEU A 122 6.63 -11.32 -3.85
CA LEU A 122 8.03 -10.90 -3.89
C LEU A 122 8.93 -11.82 -3.05
N TRP A 123 8.47 -12.20 -1.85
CA TRP A 123 9.16 -13.16 -0.98
C TRP A 123 9.18 -14.58 -1.54
N ILE A 124 8.06 -15.06 -2.09
CA ILE A 124 8.00 -16.36 -2.76
C ILE A 124 8.99 -16.38 -3.93
N TRP A 125 9.04 -15.30 -4.72
CA TRP A 125 9.98 -15.19 -5.84
C TRP A 125 11.44 -15.21 -5.37
N LEU A 126 11.76 -14.53 -4.26
CA LEU A 126 13.08 -14.59 -3.65
C LEU A 126 13.43 -16.04 -3.26
N LEU A 127 12.54 -16.76 -2.57
CA LEU A 127 12.78 -18.15 -2.17
C LEU A 127 12.97 -19.08 -3.38
N LEU A 128 12.15 -18.94 -4.42
CA LEU A 128 12.32 -19.69 -5.67
C LEU A 128 13.67 -19.38 -6.32
N SER A 129 14.09 -18.12 -6.30
CA SER A 129 15.38 -17.71 -6.86
C SER A 129 16.55 -18.33 -6.11
N ILE A 130 16.43 -18.58 -4.80
CA ILE A 130 17.45 -19.30 -4.02
C ILE A 130 17.50 -20.77 -4.44
N VAL A 131 16.35 -21.42 -4.65
CA VAL A 131 16.29 -22.85 -5.02
C VAL A 131 16.81 -23.09 -6.45
N PHE A 132 16.63 -22.13 -7.36
CA PHE A 132 17.01 -22.24 -8.77
C PHE A 132 18.33 -21.53 -9.15
N SER A 133 18.99 -20.84 -8.20
CA SER A 133 20.35 -20.29 -8.40
C SER A 133 21.40 -21.34 -8.04
#